data_AF-A0A3M1SEU0-F1
#
_entry.id   AF-A0A3M1SEU0-F1
#
_cell.length_a   1.000
_cell.length_b   1.000
_cell.length_c   1.000
_cell.angle_alpha   90.00
_cell.angle_beta   90.00
_cell.angle_gamma   90.00
#
_symmetry.space_group_name_H-M   'P 1'
#
loop_
_entity.id
_entity.type
_entity.pdbx_description
1 polymer ?
#
loop_
_entity_poly.entity_id
_entity_poly.type
_entity_poly.pdbx_seq_one_letter_code
_entity_poly.pdbx_strand_id
1 'polypeptide(L)'
;MRRLWSIVGAILLLIALGGTAFAQFDDQFKKGLKYYNSGRYSEAVRVLKEYVKHHPDARAYYMIGYSLYELKRFDEASKYFKDAYLIDPNFTPMK
;
A
#
# COMPACT_ATOMS: atom_id res chain seq x y z
N MET A 1 32.63 -18.98 22.50
CA MET A 1 32.03 -17.68 22.89
C MET A 1 32.02 -16.62 21.77
N ARG A 2 33.04 -16.47 20.91
CA ARG A 2 33.06 -15.46 19.81
C ARG A 2 31.95 -15.61 18.74
N ARG A 3 31.51 -16.84 18.42
CA ARG A 3 30.47 -17.11 17.39
C ARG A 3 29.05 -16.69 17.80
N LEU A 4 28.77 -16.63 19.10
CA LEU A 4 27.44 -16.31 19.63
C LEU A 4 27.11 -14.81 19.42
N TRP A 5 28.12 -13.95 19.60
CA TRP A 5 28.00 -12.50 19.41
C TRP A 5 27.81 -12.11 17.94
N SER A 6 28.40 -12.88 17.01
CA SER A 6 28.21 -12.69 15.57
C SER A 6 26.77 -12.99 15.13
N ILE A 7 26.14 -14.02 15.71
CA ILE A 7 24.76 -14.40 15.39
C ILE A 7 23.77 -13.40 15.99
N VAL A 8 23.99 -12.97 17.23
CA VAL A 8 23.16 -11.94 17.88
C VAL A 8 23.25 -10.61 17.12
N GLY A 9 24.45 -10.21 16.67
CA GLY A 9 24.62 -9.02 15.85
C GLY A 9 23.90 -9.10 14.49
N ALA A 10 23.92 -10.27 13.84
CA ALA A 10 23.22 -10.48 12.57
C ALA A 10 21.68 -10.47 12.73
N ILE A 11 21.15 -11.02 13.83
CA ILE A 11 19.71 -11.01 14.12
C ILE A 11 19.22 -9.58 14.41
N LEU A 12 19.99 -8.78 15.15
CA LEU A 12 19.65 -7.37 15.40
C LEU A 12 19.63 -6.53 14.12
N LEU A 13 20.53 -6.82 13.17
CA LEU A 13 20.56 -6.18 11.85
C LEU A 13 19.33 -6.53 11.00
N LEU A 14 18.85 -7.79 11.08
CA LEU A 14 17.65 -8.22 10.35
C LEU A 14 16.37 -7.62 10.93
N ILE A 15 16.27 -7.45 12.25
CA ILE A 15 15.11 -6.81 12.89
C ILE A 15 15.06 -5.31 12.56
N ALA A 16 16.20 -4.63 12.54
CA ALA A 16 16.29 -3.22 12.16
C ALA A 16 15.87 -2.95 10.70
N LEU A 17 16.19 -3.87 9.79
CA LEU A 17 15.79 -3.79 8.38
C LEU A 17 14.32 -4.14 8.15
N GLY A 18 13.75 -5.04 8.96
CA GLY A 18 12.32 -5.34 8.92
C GLY A 18 11.48 -4.14 9.37
N GLY A 19 11.84 -3.50 10.48
CA GLY A 19 11.06 -2.41 11.07
C GLY A 19 10.93 -1.17 10.19
N THR A 20 11.97 -0.82 9.42
CA THR A 20 11.94 0.34 8.52
C THR A 20 11.12 0.09 7.26
N ALA A 21 11.15 -1.14 6.73
CA ALA A 21 10.32 -1.53 5.60
C ALA A 21 8.83 -1.36 5.94
N PHE A 22 8.38 -1.94 7.06
CA PHE A 22 6.98 -1.82 7.49
C PHE A 22 6.53 -0.37 7.70
N ALA A 23 7.37 0.48 8.31
CA ALA A 23 7.06 1.90 8.50
C ALA A 23 7.00 2.68 7.17
N GLN A 24 7.86 2.35 6.21
CA GLN A 24 7.92 3.01 4.90
C GLN A 24 6.68 2.69 4.04
N PHE A 25 6.08 1.51 4.20
CA PHE A 25 4.90 1.13 3.44
C PHE A 25 3.65 1.89 3.88
N ASP A 26 3.39 2.02 5.20
CA ASP A 26 2.27 2.83 5.70
C ASP A 26 2.37 4.31 5.28
N ASP A 27 3.59 4.82 5.12
CA ASP A 27 3.83 6.15 4.58
C ASP A 27 3.41 6.28 3.10
N GLN A 28 3.64 5.26 2.26
CA GLN A 28 3.21 5.29 0.86
C GLN A 28 1.69 5.33 0.72
N PHE A 29 0.95 4.59 1.55
CA PHE A 29 -0.51 4.66 1.53
C PHE A 29 -1.02 6.08 1.86
N LYS A 30 -0.51 6.68 2.94
CA LYS A 30 -0.84 8.06 3.33
C LYS A 30 -0.46 9.07 2.24
N LYS A 31 0.69 8.89 1.61
CA LYS A 31 1.14 9.71 0.48
C LYS A 31 0.21 9.61 -0.73
N GLY A 32 -0.26 8.40 -1.04
CA GLY A 32 -1.29 8.15 -2.05
C GLY A 32 -2.58 8.91 -1.78
N LEU A 33 -3.08 8.83 -0.54
CA LEU A 33 -4.27 9.58 -0.11
C LEU A 33 -4.06 11.10 -0.21
N LYS A 34 -2.88 11.61 0.13
CA LYS A 34 -2.57 13.03 -0.01
C LYS A 34 -2.63 13.50 -1.46
N TYR A 35 -2.10 12.71 -2.41
CA TYR A 35 -2.23 13.01 -3.83
C TYR A 35 -3.69 13.02 -4.27
N TYR A 36 -4.47 12.01 -3.86
CA TYR A 36 -5.90 11.94 -4.14
C TYR A 36 -6.66 13.18 -3.64
N ASN A 37 -6.47 13.54 -2.37
CA ASN A 37 -7.09 14.73 -1.76
C ASN A 37 -6.67 16.05 -2.42
N SER A 38 -5.54 16.05 -3.13
CA SER A 38 -5.05 17.22 -3.88
C SER A 38 -5.49 17.20 -5.35
N GLY A 39 -6.38 16.29 -5.76
CA GLY A 39 -6.82 16.11 -7.15
C GLY A 39 -5.76 15.52 -8.09
N ARG A 40 -4.62 15.06 -7.55
CA ARG A 40 -3.51 14.50 -8.32
C ARG A 40 -3.68 12.99 -8.48
N TYR A 41 -4.75 12.61 -9.16
CA TYR A 41 -5.22 11.24 -9.22
C TYR A 41 -4.22 10.28 -9.91
N SER A 42 -3.51 10.73 -10.96
CA SER A 42 -2.51 9.90 -11.64
C SER A 42 -1.36 9.50 -10.72
N GLU A 43 -0.90 10.42 -9.88
CA GLU A 43 0.15 10.19 -8.89
C GLU A 43 -0.35 9.36 -7.72
N ALA A 44 -1.61 9.56 -7.30
CA ALA A 44 -2.26 8.69 -6.33
C ALA A 44 -2.26 7.24 -6.82
N VAL A 45 -2.72 6.99 -8.05
CA VAL A 45 -2.69 5.66 -8.68
C VAL A 45 -1.28 5.09 -8.71
N ARG A 46 -0.27 5.86 -9.13
CA ARG A 46 1.11 5.37 -9.23
C ARG A 46 1.66 4.95 -7.87
N VAL A 47 1.48 5.77 -6.84
CA VAL A 47 2.01 5.49 -5.49
C VAL A 47 1.26 4.35 -4.83
N LEU A 48 -0.07 4.32 -4.92
CA LEU A 48 -0.87 3.25 -4.35
C LEU A 48 -0.63 1.91 -5.08
N LYS A 49 -0.42 1.92 -6.40
CA LYS A 49 -0.05 0.70 -7.13
C LYS A 49 1.29 0.14 -6.68
N GLU A 50 2.25 0.99 -6.31
CA GLU A 50 3.52 0.53 -5.76
C GLU A 50 3.34 -0.07 -4.36
N TYR A 51 2.51 0.58 -3.52
CA TYR A 51 2.17 0.07 -2.19
C TYR A 51 1.56 -1.35 -2.25
N VAL A 52 0.56 -1.56 -3.12
CA VAL A 52 -0.15 -2.85 -3.19
C VAL A 52 0.67 -4.00 -3.76
N LYS A 53 1.79 -3.74 -4.45
CA LYS A 53 2.71 -4.81 -4.91
C LYS A 53 3.33 -5.59 -3.75
N HIS A 54 3.52 -4.94 -2.61
CA HIS A 54 4.15 -5.51 -1.43
C HIS A 54 3.12 -5.78 -0.33
N HIS A 55 2.03 -5.01 -0.28
CA HIS A 55 0.97 -5.13 0.71
C HIS A 55 -0.41 -5.13 0.08
N PRO A 56 -0.97 -6.32 -0.21
CA PRO A 56 -2.36 -6.41 -0.62
C PRO A 56 -3.29 -5.85 0.47
N ASP A 57 -3.88 -4.67 0.24
CA ASP A 57 -4.76 -3.96 1.18
C ASP A 57 -6.01 -3.47 0.45
N ALA A 58 -7.17 -3.97 0.84
CA ALA A 58 -8.46 -3.62 0.25
C ALA A 58 -8.70 -2.10 0.17
N ARG A 59 -8.27 -1.34 1.19
CA ARG A 59 -8.39 0.14 1.20
C ARG A 59 -7.60 0.77 0.06
N ALA A 60 -6.37 0.30 -0.17
CA ALA A 60 -5.52 0.82 -1.22
C ALA A 60 -6.03 0.44 -2.61
N TYR A 61 -6.50 -0.80 -2.81
CA TYR A 61 -7.17 -1.21 -4.05
C TYR A 61 -8.40 -0.33 -4.34
N TYR A 62 -9.23 -0.08 -3.33
CA TYR A 62 -10.39 0.80 -3.47
C TYR A 62 -10.00 2.23 -3.82
N MET A 63 -8.96 2.78 -3.18
CA MET A 63 -8.45 4.13 -3.48
C MET A 63 -7.81 4.26 -4.87
N ILE A 64 -7.18 3.19 -5.39
CA ILE A 64 -6.75 3.15 -6.79
C ILE A 64 -7.97 3.20 -7.71
N GLY A 65 -8.99 2.38 -7.42
CA GLY A 65 -10.25 2.38 -8.17
C GLY A 65 -10.89 3.76 -8.22
N TYR A 66 -10.99 4.43 -7.06
CA TYR A 66 -11.58 5.77 -6.97
C TYR A 66 -10.74 6.82 -7.71
N SER A 67 -9.41 6.77 -7.58
CA SER A 67 -8.53 7.67 -8.33
C SER A 67 -8.64 7.46 -9.85
N LEU A 68 -8.80 6.22 -10.31
CA LEU A 68 -9.02 5.90 -11.73
C LEU A 68 -10.40 6.37 -12.21
N TYR A 69 -11.41 6.28 -11.35
CA TYR A 69 -12.75 6.80 -11.62
C TYR A 69 -12.73 8.31 -11.85
N GLU A 70 -12.04 9.07 -11.00
CA GLU A 70 -11.85 10.52 -11.18
C GLU A 70 -11.10 10.86 -12.48
N LEU A 71 -10.18 10.00 -12.91
CA LEU A 71 -9.51 10.09 -14.22
C LEU A 71 -10.36 9.64 -15.41
N LYS A 72 -11.63 9.27 -15.19
CA LYS A 72 -12.55 8.71 -16.20
C LYS A 72 -12.09 7.39 -16.83
N ARG A 73 -11.23 6.64 -16.14
CA ARG A 73 -10.73 5.30 -16.55
C ARG A 73 -11.58 4.20 -15.93
N PHE A 74 -12.86 4.18 -16.30
CA PHE A 74 -13.90 3.40 -15.62
C PHE A 74 -13.67 1.88 -15.66
N ASP A 75 -13.19 1.33 -16.77
CA ASP A 75 -12.95 -0.12 -16.91
C ASP A 75 -11.86 -0.60 -15.94
N GLU A 76 -10.81 0.19 -15.77
CA GLU A 76 -9.75 -0.12 -14.81
C GLU A 76 -10.22 0.11 -13.38
N ALA A 77 -10.96 1.20 -13.12
CA ALA A 77 -11.55 1.47 -11.82
C ALA A 77 -12.41 0.29 -11.34
N SER A 78 -13.27 -0.24 -12.21
CA SER A 78 -14.13 -1.39 -11.91
C SER A 78 -13.34 -2.63 -11.49
N LYS A 79 -12.20 -2.91 -12.14
CA LYS A 79 -11.32 -4.02 -11.77
C LYS A 79 -10.75 -3.83 -10.36
N TYR A 80 -10.19 -2.66 -10.07
CA TYR A 80 -9.61 -2.38 -8.76
C TYR A 80 -10.64 -2.36 -7.63
N PHE A 81 -11.88 -1.92 -7.89
CA PHE A 81 -12.96 -2.03 -6.92
C PHE A 81 -13.30 -3.49 -6.62
N LYS A 82 -13.42 -4.34 -7.64
CA LYS A 82 -13.66 -5.78 -7.44
C LYS A 82 -12.52 -6.42 -6.66
N ASP A 83 -11.28 -6.10 -7.00
CA ASP A 83 -10.10 -6.61 -6.30
C ASP A 83 -10.12 -6.26 -4.81
N ALA A 84 -10.58 -5.06 -4.43
CA ALA A 84 -10.72 -4.69 -3.02
C ALA A 84 -11.61 -5.67 -2.24
N TYR A 85 -12.76 -6.06 -2.80
CA TYR A 85 -13.68 -7.04 -2.21
C TYR A 85 -13.17 -8.49 -2.30
N LEU A 86 -12.25 -8.78 -3.23
CA LEU A 86 -11.57 -10.09 -3.27
C LEU A 86 -10.51 -10.20 -2.18
N ILE A 87 -9.81 -9.10 -1.86
CA ILE A 87 -8.82 -9.04 -0.78
C ILE A 87 -9.49 -9.10 0.59
N ASP A 88 -10.56 -8.33 0.78
CA ASP A 88 -11.38 -8.37 1.99
C ASP A 88 -12.87 -8.38 1.61
N PRO A 89 -13.54 -9.55 1.68
CA PRO A 89 -14.97 -9.66 1.39
C PRO A 89 -15.88 -8.84 2.30
N ASN A 90 -15.41 -8.45 3.50
CA ASN A 90 -16.14 -7.60 4.43
C ASN A 90 -15.72 -6.13 4.33
N PHE A 91 -14.95 -5.76 3.30
CA PHE A 91 -14.45 -4.41 3.12
C PHE A 91 -15.61 -3.42 3.02
N THR A 92 -15.61 -2.44 3.93
CA THR A 92 -16.53 -1.32 3.90
C THR A 92 -15.76 -0.04 3.60
N PRO A 93 -15.97 0.61 2.45
CA PRO A 93 -15.33 1.89 2.18
C PRO A 93 -15.82 2.91 3.20
N MET A 94 -14.88 3.63 3.81
CA MET A 94 -15.19 4.70 4.76
C MET A 94 -16.00 5.80 4.04
N LYS A 95 -17.05 6.27 4.71
CA LYS A 95 -17.92 7.36 4.24
C LYS A 95 -17.28 8.72 4.46
#